data_AF-A0AAE6JQU6-F1
#
_entry.id   AF-A0AAE6JQU6-F1
#
_cell.length_a   1.000
_cell.length_b   1.000
_cell.length_c   1.000
_cell.angle_alpha   90.00
_cell.angle_beta   90.00
_cell.angle_gamma   90.00
#
_symmetry.space_group_name_H-M   'P 1'
#
loop_
_entity.id
_entity.type
_entity.pdbx_description
1 polymer ?
#
loop_
_entity_poly.entity_id
_entity_poly.type
_entity_poly.pdbx_seq_one_letter_code
_entity_poly.pdbx_strand_id
1 'polypeptide(L)'
;MNNNQTMISQILSSWKNQDFQNLLKSHKNFLDTKLISEIDKLILKINIDDFINQQQAIVLLNYIYSDLKDNNLSEIDKSFLELKEYLSKLVK
;
A
#
# COMPACT_ATOMS: atom_id res chain seq x y z
N MET A 1 23.24 -3.45 -6.62
CA MET A 1 21.79 -3.19 -6.71
C MET A 1 21.52 -1.85 -6.05
N ASN A 2 20.82 -0.93 -6.72
CA ASN A 2 20.44 0.35 -6.11
C ASN A 2 19.34 0.09 -5.08
N ASN A 3 19.56 0.45 -3.81
CA ASN A 3 18.67 0.09 -2.70
C ASN A 3 17.22 0.53 -2.93
N ASN A 4 17.01 1.62 -3.66
CA ASN A 4 15.69 2.17 -3.87
C ASN A 4 14.90 1.44 -4.98
N GLN A 5 15.59 0.89 -5.99
CA GLN A 5 14.96 -0.04 -6.94
C GLN A 5 14.46 -1.31 -6.24
N THR A 6 15.18 -1.74 -5.19
CA THR A 6 14.75 -2.85 -4.32
C THR A 6 13.49 -2.47 -3.54
N MET A 7 13.38 -1.24 -3.03
CA MET A 7 12.21 -0.78 -2.27
C MET A 7 10.95 -0.63 -3.14
N ILE A 8 11.06 -0.07 -4.35
CA ILE A 8 9.92 -0.04 -5.29
C ILE A 8 9.42 -1.46 -5.58
N SER A 9 10.34 -2.41 -5.76
CA SER A 9 10.00 -3.82 -5.96
C SER A 9 9.32 -4.42 -4.72
N GLN A 10 9.74 -4.03 -3.51
CA GLN A 10 9.11 -4.45 -2.26
C GLN A 10 7.67 -3.92 -2.16
N ILE A 11 7.43 -2.63 -2.41
CA ILE A 11 6.08 -2.04 -2.43
C ILE A 11 5.16 -2.84 -3.36
N LEU A 12 5.63 -3.08 -4.59
CA LEU A 12 4.90 -3.86 -5.59
C LEU A 12 4.61 -5.28 -5.11
N SER A 13 5.60 -5.96 -4.52
CA SER A 13 5.45 -7.34 -4.05
C SER A 13 4.52 -7.46 -2.84
N SER A 14 4.57 -6.51 -1.91
CA SER A 14 3.71 -6.49 -0.73
C SER A 14 2.25 -6.27 -1.12
N TRP A 15 1.99 -5.32 -2.04
CA TRP A 15 0.64 -5.09 -2.55
C TRP A 15 0.10 -6.28 -3.33
N LYS A 16 0.91 -6.87 -4.20
CA LYS A 16 0.51 -8.04 -5.01
C LYS A 16 0.51 -9.36 -4.25
N ASN A 17 0.85 -9.36 -2.98
CA ASN A 17 0.84 -10.57 -2.16
C ASN A 17 -0.57 -11.20 -2.18
N GLN A 18 -0.65 -12.49 -2.50
CA GLN A 18 -1.94 -13.17 -2.67
C GLN A 18 -2.78 -13.16 -1.39
N ASP A 19 -2.15 -13.29 -0.22
CA ASP A 19 -2.85 -13.28 1.06
C ASP A 19 -3.39 -11.89 1.37
N PHE A 20 -2.58 -10.84 1.16
CA PHE A 20 -3.03 -9.45 1.25
C PHE A 20 -4.26 -9.22 0.34
N GLN A 21 -4.19 -9.63 -0.93
CA GLN A 21 -5.29 -9.47 -1.89
C GLN A 21 -6.55 -10.25 -1.48
N ASN A 22 -6.40 -11.41 -0.83
CA ASN A 22 -7.52 -12.16 -0.29
C ASN A 22 -8.16 -11.44 0.90
N LEU A 23 -7.35 -10.86 1.78
CA LEU A 23 -7.81 -10.07 2.92
C LEU A 23 -8.57 -8.79 2.47
N LEU A 24 -8.10 -8.10 1.43
CA LEU A 24 -8.83 -6.97 0.86
C LEU A 24 -10.21 -7.40 0.34
N LYS A 25 -10.30 -8.56 -0.30
CA LYS A 25 -11.55 -9.11 -0.82
C LYS A 25 -12.51 -9.52 0.28
N SER A 26 -12.02 -10.13 1.37
CA SER A 26 -12.86 -10.54 2.49
C SER A 26 -13.46 -9.35 3.23
N HIS A 27 -12.73 -8.23 3.28
CA HIS A 27 -13.17 -7.00 3.96
C HIS A 27 -13.80 -5.97 3.02
N LYS A 28 -14.06 -6.28 1.74
CA LYS A 28 -14.51 -5.33 0.71
C LYS A 28 -15.73 -4.46 1.09
N ASN A 29 -16.60 -4.95 1.97
CA ASN A 29 -17.81 -4.23 2.40
C ASN A 29 -17.52 -3.15 3.46
N PHE A 30 -16.34 -3.22 4.09
CA PHE A 30 -15.89 -2.29 5.13
C PHE A 30 -14.83 -1.31 4.62
N LEU A 31 -14.21 -1.59 3.47
CA LEU A 31 -13.16 -0.77 2.91
C LEU A 31 -13.70 0.18 1.84
N ASP A 32 -13.10 1.36 1.72
CA ASP A 32 -13.33 2.24 0.59
C ASP A 32 -12.74 1.65 -0.70
N THR A 33 -13.58 0.97 -1.47
CA THR A 33 -13.19 0.34 -2.76
C THR A 33 -12.65 1.34 -3.79
N LYS A 34 -13.06 2.61 -3.74
CA LYS A 34 -12.53 3.65 -4.63
C LYS A 34 -11.09 3.98 -4.23
N LEU A 35 -10.83 4.16 -2.93
CA LEU A 35 -9.48 4.41 -2.41
C LEU A 35 -8.52 3.27 -2.76
N ILE A 36 -8.95 2.02 -2.57
CA ILE A 36 -8.15 0.83 -2.96
C ILE A 36 -7.82 0.85 -4.46
N SER A 37 -8.78 1.18 -5.32
CA SER A 37 -8.54 1.30 -6.77
C SER A 37 -7.56 2.41 -7.13
N GLU A 38 -7.58 3.52 -6.42
CA GLU A 38 -6.62 4.62 -6.61
C GLU A 38 -5.20 4.21 -6.20
N ILE A 39 -5.06 3.50 -5.08
CA ILE A 39 -3.78 2.95 -4.61
C ILE A 39 -3.21 1.95 -5.63
N ASP A 40 -4.05 1.05 -6.16
CA ASP A 40 -3.64 0.08 -7.17
C ASP A 40 -3.04 0.77 -8.42
N LYS A 41 -3.69 1.85 -8.87
CA LYS A 41 -3.19 2.67 -9.99
C LYS A 41 -1.88 3.38 -9.69
N LEU A 42 -1.70 3.88 -8.46
CA LEU A 42 -0.48 4.58 -8.06
C LEU A 42 0.70 3.62 -8.00
N ILE A 43 0.52 2.44 -7.39
CA ILE A 43 1.56 1.42 -7.24
C ILE A 43 2.13 0.99 -8.60
N LEU A 44 1.27 0.86 -9.61
CA LEU A 44 1.70 0.51 -10.97
C LEU A 44 2.48 1.62 -11.69
N LYS A 45 2.46 2.85 -11.18
CA LYS A 45 3.06 4.03 -11.81
C LYS A 45 4.28 4.57 -11.07
N ILE A 46 4.70 3.95 -9.96
CA ILE A 46 5.85 4.39 -9.19
C ILE A 46 7.09 4.45 -10.09
N ASN A 47 7.65 5.65 -10.23
CA ASN A 47 8.80 5.92 -11.09
C ASN A 47 9.77 6.95 -10.50
N ILE A 48 9.43 7.54 -9.35
CA ILE A 48 10.31 8.45 -8.61
C ILE A 48 11.11 7.66 -7.57
N ASP A 49 12.40 7.97 -7.53
CA ASP A 49 13.33 7.44 -6.56
C ASP A 49 13.41 8.34 -5.32
N ASP A 50 12.53 8.12 -4.34
CA ASP A 50 12.51 8.82 -3.04
C ASP A 50 12.44 7.82 -1.89
N PHE A 51 13.57 7.69 -1.19
CA PHE A 51 13.75 6.72 -0.11
C PHE A 51 12.75 6.89 1.03
N ILE A 52 12.47 8.13 1.46
CA ILE A 52 11.61 8.39 2.63
C ILE A 52 10.19 7.97 2.30
N ASN A 53 9.66 8.43 1.17
CA ASN A 53 8.30 8.12 0.78
C ASN A 53 8.13 6.62 0.46
N GLN A 54 9.15 5.96 -0.11
CA GLN A 54 9.14 4.51 -0.32
C GLN A 54 9.15 3.73 1.01
N GLN A 55 9.96 4.14 1.99
CA GLN A 55 10.01 3.49 3.29
C GLN A 55 8.67 3.59 4.03
N GLN A 56 8.05 4.78 4.02
CA GLN A 56 6.75 5.00 4.66
C GLN A 56 5.65 4.18 3.98
N ALA A 57 5.65 4.08 2.64
CA ALA A 57 4.71 3.22 1.93
C ALA A 57 4.85 1.73 2.33
N ILE A 58 6.08 1.23 2.48
CA ILE A 58 6.32 -0.17 2.93
C ILE A 58 5.81 -0.38 4.36
N VAL A 59 6.09 0.55 5.28
CA VAL A 59 5.63 0.46 6.67
C VAL A 59 4.10 0.41 6.73
N LEU A 60 3.42 1.31 6.01
CA LEU A 60 1.96 1.34 5.97
C LEU A 60 1.36 0.07 5.35
N LEU A 61 1.96 -0.47 4.28
CA LEU A 61 1.53 -1.75 3.72
C LEU A 61 1.60 -2.87 4.77
N ASN A 62 2.65 -2.92 5.57
CA ASN A 62 2.77 -3.93 6.63
C ASN A 62 1.73 -3.72 7.75
N TYR A 63 1.45 -2.48 8.14
CA TYR A 63 0.42 -2.19 9.14
C TYR A 63 -0.98 -2.54 8.65
N ILE A 64 -1.35 -2.12 7.44
CA ILE A 64 -2.62 -2.46 6.82
C ILE A 64 -2.79 -3.98 6.73
N TYR A 65 -1.75 -4.70 6.34
CA TYR A 65 -1.79 -6.16 6.30
C TYR A 65 -2.05 -6.77 7.69
N SER A 66 -1.39 -6.26 8.74
CA SER A 66 -1.63 -6.72 10.12
C SER A 66 -3.06 -6.42 10.56
N ASP A 67 -3.54 -5.19 10.34
CA ASP A 67 -4.88 -4.76 10.71
C ASP A 67 -5.97 -5.59 10.03
N LEU A 68 -5.81 -5.88 8.73
CA LEU A 68 -6.71 -6.78 8.00
C LEU A 68 -6.68 -8.21 8.54
N LYS A 69 -5.49 -8.70 8.91
CA LYS A 69 -5.32 -10.06 9.43
C LYS A 69 -5.91 -10.22 10.83
N ASP A 70 -5.78 -9.19 11.66
CA ASP A 70 -6.28 -9.15 13.04
C ASP A 70 -7.74 -8.67 13.11
N ASN A 71 -8.36 -8.36 11.96
CA ASN A 71 -9.70 -7.77 11.83
C ASN A 71 -9.87 -6.47 12.64
N ASN A 72 -8.78 -5.70 12.80
CA ASN A 72 -8.76 -4.40 13.44
C ASN A 72 -8.95 -3.30 12.38
N LEU A 73 -10.21 -2.97 12.08
CA LEU A 73 -10.54 -2.00 11.03
C LEU A 73 -10.70 -0.55 11.54
N SER A 74 -10.34 -0.29 12.79
CA SER A 74 -10.64 0.99 13.47
C SER A 74 -9.97 2.20 12.81
N GLU A 75 -8.73 2.07 12.35
CA GLU A 75 -7.96 3.13 11.70
C GLU A 75 -7.58 2.82 10.25
N ILE A 76 -8.14 1.75 9.67
CA ILE A 76 -7.65 1.20 8.40
C ILE A 76 -7.81 2.17 7.23
N ASP A 77 -8.90 2.94 7.18
CA ASP A 77 -9.13 3.96 6.15
C ASP A 77 -8.09 5.08 6.22
N LYS A 78 -7.69 5.47 7.44
CA LYS A 78 -6.63 6.46 7.65
C LYS A 78 -5.29 5.92 7.13
N SER A 79 -4.95 4.67 7.43
CA SER A 79 -3.73 4.04 6.93
C SER A 79 -3.70 3.97 5.40
N PHE A 80 -4.84 3.67 4.75
CA PHE A 80 -4.94 3.70 3.28
C PHE A 80 -4.81 5.11 2.70
N LEU A 81 -5.40 6.12 3.35
CA LEU A 81 -5.26 7.52 2.92
C LEU A 81 -3.81 7.98 2.99
N GLU A 82 -3.13 7.73 4.10
CA GLU A 82 -1.70 8.04 4.26
C GLU A 82 -0.85 7.30 3.21
N LEU A 83 -1.15 6.02 2.97
CA LEU A 83 -0.45 5.22 1.95
C LEU A 83 -0.60 5.87 0.57
N LYS A 84 -1.81 6.28 0.21
CA LYS A 84 -2.08 7.00 -1.05
C LYS A 84 -1.27 8.29 -1.15
N GLU A 85 -1.16 9.07 -0.07
CA GLU A 85 -0.37 10.31 -0.07
C GLU A 85 1.11 10.06 -0.33
N TYR A 86 1.71 9.06 0.34
CA TYR A 86 3.11 8.68 0.09
C TYR A 86 3.32 8.18 -1.34
N LEU A 87 2.44 7.31 -1.84
CA LEU A 87 2.51 6.80 -3.21
C LEU A 87 2.35 7.91 -4.26
N SER A 88 1.50 8.90 -4.01
CA SER A 88 1.30 10.03 -4.93
C SER A 88 2.57 10.87 -5.12
N LYS A 89 3.43 10.95 -4.10
CA LYS A 89 4.74 11.61 -4.19
C LYS A 89 5.78 10.79 -4.96
N LEU A 90 5.49 9.52 -5.22
CA LEU A 90 6.37 8.58 -5.92
C LEU A 90 6.05 8.44 -7.42
N VAL A 91 5.05 9.18 -7.91
CA VAL A 91 4.60 9.17 -9.31
C VAL A 91 4.82 10.56 -9.92
N LYS A 92 5.40 10.61 -11.11
CA LYS A 92 5.61 11.82 -11.91
C LYS A 92 4.51 12.06 -12.94
#